data_AF-A0A7Y6PQT3-F1
#
_entry.id   AF-A0A7Y6PQT3-F1
#
_cell.length_a   1.000
_cell.length_b   1.000
_cell.length_c   1.000
_cell.angle_alpha   90.00
_cell.angle_beta   90.00
_cell.angle_gamma   90.00
#
_symmetry.space_group_name_H-M   'P 1'
#
loop_
_entity.id
_entity.type
_entity.pdbx_description
1 polymer ?
#
loop_
_entity_poly.entity_id
_entity_poly.type
_entity_poly.pdbx_seq_one_letter_code
_entity_poly.pdbx_strand_id
1 'polypeptide(L)'
;MALRASPWEPHASAVDELAALIARQGIEPFVAAPLLEPNDRFFPDEWHGDDSSLARLAKRFLEYAGLGAYDAVVECRTDAEIDPAAAVWLVGVDGTTCRFGTTLAGLDDPMIVVATVAYEVARAYRTIQDLDDSQEPSAGALAVTTIYLGFGIVTTNASYQYRATGELRGQVAITTWSHKQFGGLSPETMSFLLAAQLGARDATSKQFRSVVDELEPNQRSYFEAAFRELMPADVVDRLRLPDRATWPAERPLPPDRKVSNARSLLGALRRPADAVPAMTVVRGGRDRSNSTRATFLVKGTTASKGLGL
;
A
#
# COMPACT_ATOMS: atom_id res chain seq x y z
N MET A 1 40.49 5.01 -3.15
CA MET A 1 39.30 5.22 -2.29
C MET A 1 38.12 5.37 -3.22
N ALA A 2 37.29 4.35 -3.40
CA ALA A 2 36.17 4.42 -4.34
C ALA A 2 35.13 5.39 -3.76
N LEU A 3 34.78 6.43 -4.53
CA LEU A 3 33.65 7.31 -4.22
C LEU A 3 32.41 6.42 -4.21
N ARG A 4 31.82 6.19 -3.03
CA ARG A 4 30.57 5.45 -2.92
C ARG A 4 29.50 6.30 -3.60
N ALA A 5 28.78 5.73 -4.57
CA ALA A 5 27.70 6.43 -5.24
C ALA A 5 26.67 6.91 -4.21
N SER A 6 26.11 8.10 -4.43
CA SER A 6 25.13 8.69 -3.53
C SER A 6 23.89 7.79 -3.45
N PRO A 7 23.37 7.44 -2.26
CA PRO A 7 22.19 6.59 -2.14
C PRO A 7 20.94 7.23 -2.77
N TRP A 8 20.99 8.53 -3.06
CA TRP A 8 19.92 9.30 -3.68
C TRP A 8 19.82 9.14 -5.21
N GLU A 9 20.93 8.82 -5.89
CA GLU A 9 21.03 8.88 -7.35
C GLU A 9 20.03 7.95 -8.07
N PRO A 10 19.81 6.69 -7.63
CA PRO A 10 18.80 5.81 -8.22
C PRO A 10 17.35 6.31 -8.04
N HIS A 11 17.12 7.22 -7.09
CA HIS A 11 15.80 7.68 -6.67
C HIS A 11 15.58 9.18 -6.94
N ALA A 12 16.51 9.84 -7.64
CA ALA A 12 16.58 11.29 -7.73
C ALA A 12 15.27 11.94 -8.20
N SER A 13 14.66 11.39 -9.27
CA SER A 13 13.39 11.90 -9.81
C SER A 13 12.25 11.85 -8.80
N ALA A 14 12.10 10.74 -8.06
CA ALA A 14 11.05 10.60 -7.07
C ALA A 14 11.28 11.48 -5.83
N VAL A 15 12.55 11.69 -5.46
CA VAL A 15 12.94 12.59 -4.37
C VAL A 15 12.73 14.06 -4.77
N ASP A 16 13.01 14.42 -6.02
CA ASP A 16 12.75 15.76 -6.55
C ASP A 16 11.25 16.07 -6.59
N GLU A 17 10.41 15.12 -7.04
CA GLU A 17 8.95 15.24 -6.98
C GLU A 17 8.47 15.40 -5.53
N LEU A 18 9.03 14.63 -4.58
CA LEU A 18 8.67 14.74 -3.16
C LEU A 18 9.05 16.11 -2.59
N ALA A 19 10.26 16.59 -2.87
CA ALA A 19 10.71 17.92 -2.45
C ALA A 19 9.86 19.03 -3.07
N ALA A 20 9.49 18.91 -4.35
CA ALA A 20 8.61 19.86 -5.03
C ALA A 20 7.20 19.87 -4.41
N LEU A 21 6.66 18.71 -4.09
CA LEU A 21 5.37 18.57 -3.43
C LEU A 21 5.37 19.23 -2.04
N ILE A 22 6.40 18.94 -1.23
CA ILE A 22 6.59 19.56 0.09
C ILE A 22 6.73 21.08 -0.03
N ALA A 23 7.49 21.57 -1.00
CA ALA A 23 7.67 23.01 -1.21
C ALA A 23 6.36 23.73 -1.60
N ARG A 24 5.48 23.06 -2.36
CA ARG A 24 4.19 23.61 -2.81
C ARG A 24 3.11 23.56 -1.73
N GLN A 25 3.01 22.44 -1.01
CA GLN A 25 1.89 22.15 -0.10
C GLN A 25 2.25 22.29 1.39
N GLY A 26 3.52 22.51 1.69
CA GLY A 26 4.03 22.60 3.05
C GLY A 26 4.47 21.25 3.62
N ILE A 27 5.11 21.31 4.78
CA ILE A 27 5.75 20.14 5.41
C ILE A 27 4.78 19.27 6.21
N GLU A 28 3.63 19.81 6.63
CA GLU A 28 2.80 19.20 7.68
C GLU A 28 2.36 17.77 7.34
N PRO A 29 1.81 17.45 6.15
CA PRO A 29 1.47 16.07 5.83
C PRO A 29 2.69 15.14 5.88
N PHE A 30 3.84 15.62 5.40
CA PHE A 30 5.06 14.82 5.36
C PHE A 30 5.62 14.49 6.74
N VAL A 31 5.58 15.43 7.70
CA VAL A 31 6.23 15.28 9.00
C VAL A 31 5.27 14.93 10.14
N ALA A 32 4.00 15.29 10.03
CA ALA A 32 3.01 15.18 11.11
C ALA A 32 1.83 14.24 10.80
N ALA A 33 1.58 13.86 9.55
CA ALA A 33 0.55 12.85 9.27
C ALA A 33 0.95 11.49 9.88
N PRO A 34 -0.01 10.74 10.44
CA PRO A 34 0.27 9.40 10.95
C PRO A 34 0.77 8.49 9.82
N LEU A 35 1.76 7.63 10.13
CA LEU A 35 2.13 6.54 9.22
C LEU A 35 1.11 5.41 9.38
N LEU A 36 0.28 5.19 8.36
CA LEU A 36 -0.85 4.27 8.45
C LEU A 36 -0.39 2.81 8.40
N GLU A 37 -0.37 2.17 9.56
CA GLU A 37 -0.16 0.72 9.67
C GLU A 37 -1.47 -0.01 9.35
N PRO A 38 -1.45 -1.17 8.67
CA PRO A 38 -2.64 -1.97 8.40
C PRO A 38 -3.07 -2.73 9.67
N ASN A 39 -3.51 -2.00 10.69
CA ASN A 39 -4.09 -2.55 11.92
C ASN A 39 -5.33 -1.75 12.38
N ASP A 40 -6.05 -2.30 13.36
CA ASP A 40 -7.31 -1.73 13.85
C ASP A 40 -7.16 -0.34 14.48
N ARG A 41 -5.95 0.08 14.85
CA ARG A 41 -5.70 1.44 15.34
C ARG A 41 -5.96 2.49 14.25
N PHE A 42 -5.63 2.16 12.99
CA PHE A 42 -5.80 3.06 11.85
C PHE A 42 -7.00 2.68 10.99
N PHE A 43 -7.47 1.44 11.05
CA PHE A 43 -8.61 0.98 10.27
C PHE A 43 -9.63 0.25 11.17
N PRO A 44 -10.25 0.95 12.15
CA PRO A 44 -11.20 0.34 13.09
C PRO A 44 -12.57 0.07 12.47
N ASP A 45 -12.84 0.65 11.29
CA ASP A 45 -14.17 0.57 10.67
C ASP A 45 -14.52 -0.86 10.24
N GLU A 46 -15.81 -1.16 10.38
CA GLU A 46 -16.43 -2.41 9.99
C GLU A 46 -16.41 -2.62 8.46
N TRP A 47 -16.00 -3.82 8.03
CA TRP A 47 -15.88 -4.18 6.61
C TRP A 47 -16.80 -5.34 6.19
N HIS A 48 -17.69 -5.04 5.26
CA HIS A 48 -18.61 -6.00 4.64
C HIS A 48 -18.33 -6.26 3.15
N GLY A 49 -17.35 -5.56 2.56
CA GLY A 49 -17.07 -5.66 1.13
C GLY A 49 -18.17 -5.05 0.26
N ASP A 50 -18.84 -4.00 0.75
CA ASP A 50 -19.88 -3.26 0.04
C ASP A 50 -19.50 -1.78 -0.17
N ASP A 51 -20.31 -1.07 -0.95
CA ASP A 51 -20.12 0.35 -1.26
C ASP A 51 -20.07 1.23 0.00
N SER A 52 -20.82 0.86 1.04
CA SER A 52 -20.85 1.61 2.30
C SER A 52 -19.55 1.45 3.09
N SER A 53 -19.00 0.23 3.12
CA SER A 53 -17.69 -0.08 3.67
C SER A 53 -16.59 0.66 2.92
N LEU A 54 -16.66 0.69 1.59
CA LEU A 54 -15.70 1.42 0.77
C LEU A 54 -15.80 2.94 1.00
N ALA A 55 -17.01 3.50 1.09
CA ALA A 55 -17.21 4.93 1.35
C ALA A 55 -16.65 5.34 2.72
N ARG A 56 -16.82 4.50 3.75
CA ARG A 56 -16.21 4.72 5.08
C ARG A 56 -14.69 4.73 5.00
N LEU A 57 -14.11 3.74 4.32
CA LEU A 57 -12.66 3.64 4.13
C LEU A 57 -12.11 4.86 3.38
N ALA A 58 -12.73 5.24 2.27
CA ALA A 58 -12.34 6.42 1.48
C ALA A 58 -12.45 7.71 2.29
N LYS A 59 -13.54 7.90 3.04
CA LYS A 59 -13.70 9.06 3.93
C LYS A 59 -12.61 9.11 5.01
N ARG A 60 -12.25 7.96 5.58
CA ARG A 60 -11.18 7.88 6.59
C ARG A 60 -9.81 8.25 5.99
N PHE A 61 -9.51 7.80 4.77
CA PHE A 61 -8.31 8.23 4.06
C PHE A 61 -8.32 9.74 3.73
N LEU A 62 -9.47 10.32 3.37
CA LEU A 62 -9.61 11.78 3.20
C LEU A 62 -9.30 12.51 4.51
N GLU A 63 -9.79 12.02 5.65
CA GLU A 63 -9.47 12.58 6.97
C GLU A 63 -7.97 12.47 7.27
N TYR A 64 -7.33 11.33 7.00
CA TYR A 64 -5.88 11.19 7.11
C TYR A 64 -5.10 12.09 6.15
N ALA A 65 -5.65 12.43 4.99
CA ALA A 65 -5.05 13.37 4.03
C ALA A 65 -5.25 14.85 4.42
N GLY A 66 -5.98 15.14 5.51
CA GLY A 66 -6.31 16.52 5.90
C GLY A 66 -7.50 17.09 5.11
N LEU A 67 -8.22 16.25 4.38
CA LEU A 67 -9.40 16.56 3.57
C LEU A 67 -10.70 16.18 4.30
N GLY A 68 -10.74 16.27 5.63
CA GLY A 68 -11.91 15.84 6.42
C GLY A 68 -13.21 16.59 6.09
N ALA A 69 -13.13 17.77 5.48
CA ALA A 69 -14.26 18.53 4.97
C ALA A 69 -14.90 17.92 3.70
N TYR A 70 -14.20 17.02 3.02
CA TYR A 70 -14.70 16.34 1.82
C TYR A 70 -15.40 15.03 2.19
N ASP A 71 -16.58 14.81 1.64
CA ASP A 71 -17.29 13.54 1.75
C ASP A 71 -16.86 12.54 0.68
N ALA A 72 -17.07 11.26 0.95
CA ALA A 72 -16.80 10.19 0.01
C ALA A 72 -18.10 9.48 -0.34
N VAL A 73 -18.40 9.41 -1.63
CA VAL A 73 -19.53 8.65 -2.19
C VAL A 73 -18.97 7.58 -3.11
N VAL A 74 -19.53 6.38 -3.03
CA VAL A 74 -19.15 5.23 -3.85
C VAL A 74 -20.32 4.85 -4.72
N GLU A 75 -20.05 4.59 -6.00
CA GLU A 75 -21.02 4.04 -6.94
C GLU A 75 -20.46 2.73 -7.54
N CYS A 76 -21.10 1.60 -7.21
CA CYS A 76 -20.83 0.37 -7.93
C CYS A 76 -21.19 0.51 -9.41
N ARG A 77 -20.22 0.26 -10.29
CA ARG A 77 -20.45 0.23 -11.73
C ARG A 77 -20.29 -1.19 -12.26
N THR A 78 -21.21 -1.61 -13.10
CA THR A 78 -21.24 -2.95 -13.72
C THR A 78 -20.80 -2.94 -15.18
N ASP A 79 -20.31 -1.80 -15.69
CA ASP A 79 -20.06 -1.61 -17.11
C ASP A 79 -18.76 -2.29 -17.55
N ALA A 80 -18.81 -2.96 -18.71
CA ALA A 80 -17.71 -3.76 -19.25
C ALA A 80 -16.52 -2.94 -19.80
N GLU A 81 -16.60 -1.61 -19.81
CA GLU A 81 -15.54 -0.71 -20.27
C GLU A 81 -14.54 -0.31 -19.16
N ILE A 82 -14.77 -0.75 -17.92
CA ILE A 82 -13.86 -0.48 -16.80
C ILE A 82 -12.68 -1.45 -16.87
N ASP A 83 -11.45 -0.95 -16.69
CA ASP A 83 -10.27 -1.79 -16.57
C ASP A 83 -10.47 -2.80 -15.43
N PRO A 84 -10.56 -4.12 -15.73
CA PRO A 84 -10.81 -5.14 -14.73
C PRO A 84 -9.70 -5.28 -13.68
N ALA A 85 -8.60 -4.52 -13.82
CA ALA A 85 -7.48 -4.51 -12.87
C ALA A 85 -7.68 -3.57 -11.66
N ALA A 86 -8.52 -2.53 -11.74
CA ALA A 86 -8.67 -1.54 -10.67
C ALA A 86 -9.88 -1.86 -9.77
N ALA A 87 -9.63 -2.14 -8.49
CA ALA A 87 -10.70 -2.40 -7.51
C ALA A 87 -11.55 -1.15 -7.23
N VAL A 88 -10.92 0.02 -7.28
CA VAL A 88 -11.51 1.33 -6.95
C VAL A 88 -10.87 2.38 -7.86
N TRP A 89 -11.62 3.38 -8.30
CA TRP A 89 -11.09 4.55 -9.03
C TRP A 89 -11.82 5.82 -8.60
N LEU A 90 -11.15 6.97 -8.65
CA LEU A 90 -11.79 8.27 -8.51
C LEU A 90 -12.52 8.62 -9.81
N VAL A 91 -13.83 8.86 -9.71
CA VAL A 91 -14.66 9.35 -10.83
C VAL A 91 -14.50 10.86 -11.00
N GLY A 92 -14.38 11.58 -9.88
CA GLY A 92 -14.18 13.03 -9.88
C GLY A 92 -14.42 13.65 -8.51
N VAL A 93 -14.17 14.96 -8.44
CA VAL A 93 -14.43 15.79 -7.26
C VAL A 93 -15.45 16.86 -7.67
N ASP A 94 -16.57 16.94 -6.96
CA ASP A 94 -17.63 17.93 -7.18
C ASP A 94 -17.94 18.64 -5.86
N GLY A 95 -17.68 19.95 -5.80
CA GLY A 95 -17.74 20.73 -4.57
C GLY A 95 -16.91 20.08 -3.45
N THR A 96 -17.58 19.67 -2.38
CA THR A 96 -16.97 18.98 -1.23
C THR A 96 -17.19 17.46 -1.25
N THR A 97 -17.43 16.87 -2.41
CA THR A 97 -17.68 15.42 -2.54
C THR A 97 -16.69 14.77 -3.50
N CYS A 98 -15.94 13.79 -3.01
CA CYS A 98 -15.13 12.89 -3.81
C CYS A 98 -15.97 11.67 -4.19
N ARG A 99 -16.15 11.45 -5.50
CA ARG A 99 -16.92 10.32 -6.03
C ARG A 99 -15.96 9.22 -6.48
N PHE A 100 -16.15 8.02 -5.94
CA PHE A 100 -15.38 6.83 -6.26
C PHE A 100 -16.27 5.81 -6.99
N GLY A 101 -15.67 5.07 -7.91
CA GLY A 101 -16.28 3.91 -8.53
C GLY A 101 -15.61 2.63 -8.05
N THR A 102 -16.35 1.53 -8.05
CA THR A 102 -15.83 0.19 -7.74
C THR A 102 -16.54 -0.88 -8.57
N THR A 103 -15.92 -2.06 -8.66
CA THR A 103 -16.58 -3.29 -9.09
C THR A 103 -16.61 -4.25 -7.91
N LEU A 104 -17.75 -4.92 -7.64
CA LEU A 104 -17.88 -5.83 -6.48
C LEU A 104 -16.82 -6.94 -6.46
N ALA A 105 -16.43 -7.45 -7.64
CA ALA A 105 -15.36 -8.45 -7.78
C ALA A 105 -13.97 -7.91 -7.36
N GLY A 106 -13.78 -6.59 -7.33
CA GLY A 106 -12.54 -5.96 -6.91
C GLY A 106 -12.35 -5.88 -5.39
N LEU A 107 -13.40 -6.15 -4.60
CA LEU A 107 -13.40 -5.98 -3.13
C LEU A 107 -12.96 -7.22 -2.35
N ASP A 108 -12.62 -8.31 -3.04
CA ASP A 108 -12.26 -9.62 -2.45
C ASP A 108 -10.91 -9.62 -1.71
N ASP A 109 -10.02 -8.69 -2.04
CA ASP A 109 -8.71 -8.54 -1.38
C ASP A 109 -8.62 -7.19 -0.66
N PRO A 110 -8.97 -7.14 0.63
CA PRO A 110 -9.00 -5.90 1.39
C PRO A 110 -7.66 -5.14 1.43
N MET A 111 -6.50 -5.82 1.34
CA MET A 111 -5.20 -5.12 1.30
C MET A 111 -5.02 -4.35 -0.01
N ILE A 112 -5.50 -4.92 -1.11
CA ILE A 112 -5.55 -4.24 -2.42
C ILE A 112 -6.51 -3.08 -2.38
N VAL A 113 -7.67 -3.27 -1.76
CA VAL A 113 -8.66 -2.20 -1.61
C VAL A 113 -8.05 -1.03 -0.83
N VAL A 114 -7.42 -1.28 0.32
CA VAL A 114 -6.76 -0.24 1.13
C VAL A 114 -5.72 0.52 0.31
N ALA A 115 -4.84 -0.21 -0.39
CA ALA A 115 -3.81 0.43 -1.21
C ALA A 115 -4.43 1.23 -2.37
N THR A 116 -5.44 0.70 -3.05
CA THR A 116 -6.10 1.37 -4.18
C THR A 116 -6.80 2.64 -3.71
N VAL A 117 -7.53 2.58 -2.59
CA VAL A 117 -8.15 3.77 -1.99
C VAL A 117 -7.09 4.80 -1.62
N ALA A 118 -5.93 4.40 -1.08
CA ALA A 118 -4.84 5.33 -0.78
C ALA A 118 -4.35 6.07 -2.05
N TYR A 119 -4.20 5.38 -3.18
CA TYR A 119 -3.82 6.01 -4.46
C TYR A 119 -4.91 6.93 -5.00
N GLU A 120 -6.17 6.53 -4.93
CA GLU A 120 -7.28 7.35 -5.43
C GLU A 120 -7.56 8.56 -4.54
N VAL A 121 -7.31 8.47 -3.24
CA VAL A 121 -7.30 9.63 -2.34
C VAL A 121 -6.09 10.53 -2.59
N ALA A 122 -4.92 9.97 -2.92
CA ALA A 122 -3.79 10.78 -3.37
C ALA A 122 -4.13 11.53 -4.69
N ARG A 123 -4.84 10.89 -5.61
CA ARG A 123 -5.37 11.55 -6.82
C ARG A 123 -6.34 12.68 -6.46
N ALA A 124 -7.31 12.42 -5.59
CA ALA A 124 -8.27 13.42 -5.14
C ALA A 124 -7.56 14.61 -4.46
N TYR A 125 -6.55 14.34 -3.64
CA TYR A 125 -5.71 15.37 -3.01
C TYR A 125 -5.04 16.25 -4.06
N ARG A 126 -4.41 15.66 -5.08
CA ARG A 126 -3.78 16.44 -6.16
C ARG A 126 -4.78 17.25 -6.97
N THR A 127 -5.96 16.70 -7.26
CA THR A 127 -7.04 17.43 -7.95
C THR A 127 -7.53 18.61 -7.12
N ILE A 128 -7.77 18.42 -5.82
CA ILE A 128 -8.27 19.47 -4.91
C ILE A 128 -7.25 20.58 -4.73
N GLN A 129 -5.96 20.24 -4.66
CA GLN A 129 -4.87 21.18 -4.46
C GLN A 129 -4.33 21.78 -5.77
N ASP A 130 -4.97 21.49 -6.91
CA ASP A 130 -4.59 21.95 -8.25
C ASP A 130 -3.09 21.72 -8.53
N LEU A 131 -2.63 20.49 -8.26
CA LEU A 131 -1.21 20.16 -8.33
C LEU A 131 -0.72 19.82 -9.73
N ASP A 132 -1.63 19.41 -10.61
CA ASP A 132 -1.34 18.95 -11.96
C ASP A 132 -1.92 19.93 -12.98
N ASP A 133 -1.07 20.53 -13.81
CA ASP A 133 -1.43 21.56 -14.80
C ASP A 133 -2.26 20.97 -15.96
N SER A 134 -3.52 20.60 -15.69
CA SER A 134 -4.51 20.03 -16.62
C SER A 134 -4.16 18.69 -17.27
N GLN A 135 -3.10 18.01 -16.82
CA GLN A 135 -2.78 16.62 -17.17
C GLN A 135 -3.13 15.67 -16.02
N GLU A 136 -3.50 14.43 -16.35
CA GLU A 136 -3.64 13.41 -15.30
C GLU A 136 -2.28 13.17 -14.62
N PRO A 137 -2.25 13.07 -13.28
CA PRO A 137 -1.01 12.80 -12.56
C PRO A 137 -0.42 11.47 -13.00
N SER A 138 0.89 11.47 -13.25
CA SER A 138 1.60 10.22 -13.52
C SER A 138 1.48 9.26 -12.34
N ALA A 139 1.53 7.96 -12.61
CA ALA A 139 1.50 6.94 -11.56
C ALA A 139 2.66 7.09 -10.55
N GLY A 140 3.79 7.69 -10.96
CA GLY A 140 4.91 8.02 -10.09
C GLY A 140 4.59 9.18 -9.14
N ALA A 141 3.98 10.24 -9.66
CA ALA A 141 3.55 11.39 -8.85
C ALA A 141 2.49 11.00 -7.79
N LEU A 142 1.57 10.10 -8.16
CA LEU A 142 0.62 9.53 -7.19
C LEU A 142 1.32 8.74 -6.08
N ALA A 143 2.29 7.90 -6.44
CA ALA A 143 3.07 7.12 -5.47
C ALA A 143 3.91 8.00 -4.52
N VAL A 144 4.47 9.10 -5.03
CA VAL A 144 5.14 10.10 -4.17
C VAL A 144 4.13 10.76 -3.23
N THR A 145 2.94 11.08 -3.74
CA THR A 145 1.87 11.72 -2.96
C THR A 145 1.38 10.80 -1.84
N THR A 146 1.31 9.48 -2.04
CA THR A 146 0.93 8.55 -0.96
C THR A 146 1.97 8.52 0.17
N ILE A 147 3.27 8.64 -0.13
CA ILE A 147 4.31 8.82 0.89
C ILE A 147 4.10 10.14 1.63
N TYR A 148 3.95 11.24 0.88
CA TYR A 148 3.74 12.58 1.44
C TYR A 148 2.56 12.65 2.42
N LEU A 149 1.48 11.93 2.14
CA LEU A 149 0.28 11.88 2.99
C LEU A 149 0.35 10.87 4.15
N GLY A 150 1.44 10.10 4.28
CA GLY A 150 1.61 9.10 5.35
C GLY A 150 1.05 7.72 5.03
N PHE A 151 0.67 7.44 3.79
CA PHE A 151 0.13 6.15 3.33
C PHE A 151 1.23 5.18 2.86
N GLY A 152 2.49 5.48 3.19
CA GLY A 152 3.67 4.82 2.64
C GLY A 152 3.79 3.34 2.99
N ILE A 153 3.37 2.91 4.18
CA ILE A 153 3.45 1.49 4.59
C ILE A 153 2.54 0.63 3.68
N VAL A 154 1.26 0.99 3.59
CA VAL A 154 0.28 0.22 2.81
C VAL A 154 0.58 0.26 1.31
N THR A 155 1.03 1.40 0.78
CA THR A 155 1.32 1.54 -0.65
C THR A 155 2.67 0.94 -1.08
N THR A 156 3.68 0.92 -0.21
CA THR A 156 4.95 0.23 -0.45
C THR A 156 4.76 -1.29 -0.55
N ASN A 157 3.93 -1.89 0.32
CA ASN A 157 3.61 -3.31 0.21
C ASN A 157 2.84 -3.62 -1.08
N ALA A 158 1.92 -2.74 -1.47
CA ALA A 158 1.16 -2.93 -2.69
C ALA A 158 2.02 -2.79 -3.96
N SER A 159 3.15 -2.06 -3.91
CA SER A 159 3.93 -1.69 -5.09
C SER A 159 4.52 -2.87 -5.86
N TYR A 160 4.57 -4.04 -5.25
CA TYR A 160 4.85 -5.29 -5.92
C TYR A 160 4.07 -6.43 -5.30
N GLN A 161 3.20 -7.02 -6.09
CA GLN A 161 2.43 -8.20 -5.72
C GLN A 161 2.97 -9.42 -6.43
N TYR A 162 3.35 -10.38 -5.59
CA TYR A 162 3.53 -11.76 -5.98
C TYR A 162 2.27 -12.53 -5.56
N ARG A 163 1.46 -12.98 -6.52
CA ARG A 163 0.40 -13.96 -6.26
C ARG A 163 0.80 -15.31 -6.84
N ALA A 164 0.88 -16.32 -5.99
CA ALA A 164 0.99 -17.72 -6.39
C ALA A 164 -0.37 -18.40 -6.18
N THR A 165 -1.09 -18.71 -7.26
CA THR A 165 -2.33 -19.48 -7.18
C THR A 165 -2.06 -20.94 -7.55
N GLY A 166 -2.47 -21.88 -6.71
CA GLY A 166 -2.35 -23.32 -6.95
C GLY A 166 -3.70 -23.90 -7.34
N GLU A 167 -3.83 -24.46 -8.54
CA GLU A 167 -5.01 -25.24 -8.95
C GLU A 167 -4.62 -26.71 -9.11
N LEU A 168 -5.38 -27.61 -8.49
CA LEU A 168 -5.29 -29.05 -8.75
C LEU A 168 -6.13 -29.38 -9.99
N ARG A 169 -5.47 -29.67 -11.11
CA ARG A 169 -6.13 -30.24 -12.29
C ARG A 169 -5.83 -31.72 -12.38
N GLY A 170 -6.75 -32.55 -11.88
CA GLY A 170 -6.53 -33.98 -11.74
C GLY A 170 -5.43 -34.28 -10.70
N GLN A 171 -4.36 -34.97 -11.10
CA GLN A 171 -3.20 -35.27 -10.24
C GLN A 171 -2.05 -34.25 -10.35
N VAL A 172 -2.28 -33.12 -11.01
CA VAL A 172 -1.24 -32.12 -11.27
C VAL A 172 -1.56 -30.85 -10.51
N ALA A 173 -0.61 -30.42 -9.67
CA ALA A 173 -0.66 -29.10 -9.06
C ALA A 173 -0.06 -28.10 -10.06
N ILE A 174 -0.89 -27.15 -10.49
CA ILE A 174 -0.48 -26.04 -11.34
C ILE A 174 -0.35 -24.82 -10.43
N THR A 175 0.89 -24.40 -10.20
CA THR A 175 1.16 -23.13 -9.55
C THR A 175 1.30 -22.06 -10.63
N THR A 176 0.43 -21.07 -10.60
CA THR A 176 0.48 -19.90 -11.46
C THR A 176 1.03 -18.74 -10.65
N TRP A 177 2.09 -18.11 -11.14
CA TRP A 177 2.66 -16.91 -10.53
C TRP A 177 2.27 -15.70 -11.34
N SER A 178 1.64 -14.73 -10.72
CA SER A 178 1.43 -13.41 -11.32
C SER A 178 2.23 -12.38 -10.54
N HIS A 179 3.07 -11.65 -11.26
CA HIS A 179 3.76 -10.47 -10.79
C HIS A 179 2.94 -9.27 -11.26
N LYS A 180 2.41 -8.46 -10.35
CA LYS A 180 1.78 -7.18 -10.68
C LYS A 180 2.52 -6.07 -9.94
N GLN A 181 2.99 -5.08 -10.69
CA GLN A 181 3.47 -3.82 -10.12
C GLN A 181 2.26 -2.90 -9.98
N PHE A 182 2.09 -2.31 -8.80
CA PHE A 182 0.98 -1.41 -8.50
C PHE A 182 1.53 -0.01 -8.19
N GLY A 183 1.06 1.02 -8.87
CA GLY A 183 1.69 2.35 -8.81
C GLY A 183 2.92 2.49 -9.71
N GLY A 184 3.38 3.73 -9.91
CA GLY A 184 4.38 4.06 -10.91
C GLY A 184 5.84 3.96 -10.48
N LEU A 185 6.11 3.58 -9.23
CA LEU A 185 7.47 3.45 -8.68
C LEU A 185 7.85 2.00 -8.39
N SER A 186 9.15 1.70 -8.40
CA SER A 186 9.66 0.40 -7.99
C SER A 186 9.51 0.21 -6.46
N PRO A 187 9.42 -1.04 -5.95
CA PRO A 187 9.42 -1.31 -4.52
C PRO A 187 10.62 -0.72 -3.78
N GLU A 188 11.79 -0.77 -4.41
CA GLU A 188 13.01 -0.18 -3.87
C GLU A 188 12.87 1.34 -3.71
N THR A 189 12.33 2.05 -4.71
CA THR A 189 12.10 3.50 -4.62
C THR A 189 11.04 3.85 -3.59
N MET A 190 9.94 3.08 -3.52
CA MET A 190 8.90 3.26 -2.49
C MET A 190 9.47 3.07 -1.09
N SER A 191 10.22 2.00 -0.86
CA SER A 191 10.92 1.73 0.40
C SER A 191 11.93 2.83 0.75
N PHE A 192 12.65 3.36 -0.25
CA PHE A 192 13.59 4.47 -0.06
C PHE A 192 12.88 5.75 0.39
N LEU A 193 11.78 6.14 -0.27
CA LEU A 193 11.01 7.32 0.11
C LEU A 193 10.37 7.17 1.51
N LEU A 194 9.89 5.98 1.85
CA LEU A 194 9.39 5.69 3.20
C LEU A 194 10.51 5.79 4.25
N ALA A 195 11.70 5.29 3.94
CA ALA A 195 12.88 5.45 4.79
C ALA A 195 13.28 6.92 4.95
N ALA A 196 13.22 7.71 3.87
CA ALA A 196 13.47 9.15 3.91
C ALA A 196 12.43 9.87 4.79
N GLN A 197 11.15 9.54 4.68
CA GLN A 197 10.11 10.10 5.56
C GLN A 197 10.39 9.78 7.04
N LEU A 198 10.74 8.54 7.33
CA LEU A 198 11.03 8.12 8.70
C LEU A 198 12.32 8.76 9.24
N GLY A 199 13.36 8.89 8.40
CA GLY A 199 14.62 9.54 8.71
C GLY A 199 14.45 11.04 8.94
N ALA A 200 13.62 11.71 8.13
CA ALA A 200 13.24 13.11 8.33
C ALA A 200 12.61 13.33 9.71
N ARG A 201 11.76 12.42 10.18
CA ARG A 201 11.06 12.49 11.47
C ARG A 201 11.90 12.13 12.70
N ASP A 202 13.19 11.83 12.53
CA ASP A 202 14.07 11.36 13.61
C ASP A 202 13.52 10.15 14.37
N ALA A 203 12.92 9.23 13.63
CA ALA A 203 12.11 8.20 14.25
C ALA A 203 12.89 7.36 15.25
N THR A 204 12.22 7.08 16.36
CA THR A 204 12.74 6.20 17.41
C THR A 204 12.87 4.76 16.91
N SER A 205 13.69 3.95 17.60
CA SER A 205 13.79 2.51 17.33
C SER A 205 12.46 1.76 17.49
N LYS A 206 11.48 2.34 18.20
CA LYS A 206 10.12 1.78 18.28
C LYS A 206 9.35 2.02 16.98
N GLN A 207 9.36 3.24 16.46
CA GLN A 207 8.70 3.58 15.19
C GLN A 207 9.33 2.84 14.02
N PHE A 208 10.67 2.74 13.99
CA PHE A 208 11.37 1.92 13.00
C PHE A 208 10.90 0.47 12.99
N ARG A 209 10.80 -0.17 14.17
CA ARG A 209 10.31 -1.55 14.29
C ARG A 209 8.86 -1.68 13.85
N SER A 210 8.01 -0.74 14.24
CA SER A 210 6.60 -0.68 13.79
C SER A 210 6.49 -0.77 12.27
N VAL A 211 7.27 0.05 11.54
CA VAL A 211 7.26 0.03 10.07
C VAL A 211 7.81 -1.30 9.53
N VAL A 212 8.94 -1.77 10.06
CA VAL A 212 9.59 -3.02 9.61
C VAL A 212 8.66 -4.23 9.75
N ASP A 213 7.94 -4.32 10.87
CA ASP A 213 7.04 -5.44 11.16
C ASP A 213 5.88 -5.53 10.16
N GLU A 214 5.45 -4.39 9.60
CA GLU A 214 4.36 -4.30 8.63
C GLU A 214 4.82 -4.50 7.17
N LEU A 215 6.11 -4.35 6.85
CA LEU A 215 6.60 -4.48 5.48
C LEU A 215 6.81 -5.94 5.05
N GLU A 216 6.45 -6.24 3.81
CA GLU A 216 6.74 -7.51 3.12
C GLU A 216 8.27 -7.75 3.01
N PRO A 217 8.75 -9.01 2.95
CA PRO A 217 10.19 -9.31 3.11
C PRO A 217 11.14 -8.55 2.17
N ASN A 218 10.77 -8.37 0.90
CA ASN A 218 11.60 -7.66 -0.06
C ASN A 218 11.61 -6.15 0.23
N GLN A 219 10.42 -5.56 0.41
CA GLN A 219 10.22 -4.15 0.74
C GLN A 219 10.92 -3.78 2.05
N ARG A 220 10.85 -4.65 3.05
CA ARG A 220 11.56 -4.55 4.32
C ARG A 220 13.06 -4.48 4.11
N SER A 221 13.64 -5.40 3.34
CA SER A 221 15.08 -5.40 3.05
C SER A 221 15.54 -4.10 2.40
N TYR A 222 14.81 -3.61 1.40
CA TYR A 222 15.10 -2.32 0.76
C TYR A 222 14.98 -1.14 1.73
N PHE A 223 13.94 -1.13 2.56
CA PHE A 223 13.69 -0.09 3.54
C PHE A 223 14.79 -0.04 4.61
N GLU A 224 15.17 -1.18 5.17
CA GLU A 224 16.23 -1.28 6.17
C GLU A 224 17.60 -0.86 5.62
N ALA A 225 17.88 -1.23 4.36
CA ALA A 225 19.10 -0.79 3.68
C ALA A 225 19.11 0.72 3.49
N ALA A 226 18.04 1.30 2.94
CA ALA A 226 17.91 2.73 2.73
C ALA A 226 18.01 3.51 4.06
N PHE A 227 17.26 3.11 5.09
CA PHE A 227 17.26 3.80 6.38
C PHE A 227 18.63 3.79 7.07
N ARG A 228 19.44 2.73 6.87
CA ARG A 228 20.80 2.66 7.40
C ARG A 228 21.76 3.63 6.70
N GLU A 229 21.52 3.91 5.43
CA GLU A 229 22.38 4.77 4.60
C GLU A 229 21.98 6.25 4.66
N LEU A 230 20.71 6.54 4.99
CA LEU A 230 20.19 7.89 5.10
C LEU A 230 20.51 8.51 6.45
N MET A 231 21.34 9.56 6.44
CA MET A 231 21.55 10.40 7.62
C MET A 231 20.40 11.40 7.74
N PRO A 232 19.82 11.62 8.95
CA PRO A 232 18.71 12.55 9.12
C PRO A 232 18.96 13.96 8.61
N ALA A 233 20.18 14.48 8.79
CA ALA A 233 20.58 15.80 8.28
C ALA A 233 20.56 15.86 6.75
N ASP A 234 21.10 14.83 6.08
CA ASP A 234 21.11 14.76 4.62
C ASP A 234 19.69 14.74 4.04
N VAL A 235 18.75 14.07 4.72
CA VAL A 235 17.34 14.04 4.32
C VAL A 235 16.71 15.42 4.45
N VAL A 236 16.93 16.10 5.58
CA VAL A 236 16.44 17.47 5.82
C VAL A 236 16.95 18.43 4.75
N ASP A 237 18.25 18.36 4.45
CA ASP A 237 18.87 19.19 3.42
C ASP A 237 18.33 18.87 2.01
N ARG A 238 18.25 17.58 1.66
CA ARG A 238 17.80 17.12 0.33
C ARG A 238 16.35 17.48 0.04
N LEU A 239 15.50 17.43 1.06
CA LEU A 239 14.07 17.78 0.98
C LEU A 239 13.81 19.26 1.33
N ARG A 240 14.86 20.02 1.68
CA ARG A 240 14.79 21.45 2.06
C ARG A 240 13.79 21.72 3.19
N LEU A 241 13.79 20.85 4.20
CA LEU A 241 12.92 20.99 5.36
C LEU A 241 13.44 22.10 6.29
N PRO A 242 12.56 22.88 6.94
CA PRO A 242 12.97 23.85 7.94
C PRO A 242 13.45 23.15 9.22
N ASP A 243 13.99 23.93 10.16
CA ASP A 243 14.41 23.42 11.47
C ASP A 243 13.30 22.63 12.16
N ARG A 244 13.63 21.43 12.66
CA ARG A 244 12.73 20.52 13.37
C ARG A 244 12.04 21.17 14.56
N ALA A 245 12.68 22.14 15.20
CA ALA A 245 12.07 22.89 16.31
C ALA A 245 10.79 23.66 15.89
N THR A 246 10.59 23.90 14.59
CA THR A 246 9.43 24.60 14.03
C THR A 246 8.32 23.68 13.54
N TRP A 247 8.52 22.36 13.60
CA TRP A 247 7.60 21.40 13.01
C TRP A 247 6.30 21.29 13.83
N PRO A 248 5.16 21.10 13.16
CA PRO A 248 3.90 20.88 13.84
C PRO A 248 3.92 19.57 14.65
N ALA A 249 3.09 19.50 15.69
CA ALA A 249 2.85 18.26 16.40
C ALA A 249 2.17 17.22 15.49
N GLU A 250 2.33 15.94 15.81
CA GLU A 250 1.67 14.85 15.11
C GLU A 250 0.15 15.05 15.08
N ARG A 251 -0.45 14.84 13.90
CA ARG A 251 -1.88 15.01 13.71
C ARG A 251 -2.66 13.93 14.49
N PRO A 252 -3.74 14.29 15.20
CA PRO A 252 -4.57 13.30 15.87
C PRO A 252 -5.24 12.34 14.87
N LEU A 253 -5.50 11.12 15.31
CA LEU A 253 -6.26 10.15 14.53
C LEU A 253 -7.73 10.62 14.38
N PRO A 254 -8.38 10.35 13.23
CA PRO A 254 -9.81 10.55 13.09
C PRO A 254 -10.58 9.72 14.11
N PRO A 255 -11.72 10.21 14.61
CA PRO A 255 -12.49 9.53 15.65
C PRO A 255 -12.98 8.16 15.18
N ASP A 256 -13.06 7.23 16.13
CA ASP A 256 -13.65 5.92 15.90
C ASP A 256 -15.15 6.05 15.60
N ARG A 257 -15.60 5.42 14.52
CA ARG A 257 -17.03 5.33 14.20
C ARG A 257 -17.54 4.06 14.88
N LYS A 258 -18.36 4.23 15.93
CA LYS A 258 -18.77 3.19 16.89
C LYS A 258 -19.14 1.84 16.23
N VAL A 259 -18.65 0.78 16.88
CA VAL A 259 -18.73 -0.64 16.52
C VAL A 259 -20.08 -1.24 16.92
N SER A 260 -20.82 -1.79 15.96
CA SER A 260 -21.72 -2.93 16.20
C SER A 260 -20.88 -4.22 16.11
N ASN A 261 -21.36 -5.38 16.61
CA ASN A 261 -20.61 -6.63 16.86
C ASN A 261 -19.84 -7.30 15.67
N ALA A 262 -19.51 -6.59 14.60
CA ALA A 262 -18.77 -7.10 13.45
C ALA A 262 -17.25 -6.89 13.55
N ARG A 263 -16.53 -7.57 12.66
CA ARG A 263 -15.06 -7.53 12.58
C ARG A 263 -14.60 -6.30 11.83
N SER A 264 -13.49 -5.71 12.30
CA SER A 264 -12.74 -4.70 11.55
C SER A 264 -12.25 -5.26 10.21
N LEU A 265 -11.90 -4.37 9.28
CA LEU A 265 -11.28 -4.69 7.99
C LEU A 265 -10.19 -5.78 8.08
N LEU A 266 -9.35 -5.71 9.12
CA LEU A 266 -8.20 -6.59 9.29
C LEU A 266 -8.51 -7.79 10.18
N GLY A 267 -9.49 -7.68 11.07
CA GLY A 267 -10.10 -8.83 11.74
C GLY A 267 -10.83 -9.77 10.77
N ALA A 268 -11.38 -9.24 9.68
CA ALA A 268 -11.94 -10.03 8.57
C ALA A 268 -10.84 -10.74 7.76
N LEU A 269 -9.63 -10.17 7.70
CA LEU A 269 -8.46 -10.69 6.97
C LEU A 269 -7.70 -11.79 7.72
N ARG A 270 -7.72 -11.84 9.06
CA ARG A 270 -7.15 -12.95 9.85
C ARG A 270 -7.99 -14.22 9.70
N ARG A 271 -7.90 -14.89 8.54
CA ARG A 271 -8.11 -16.35 8.52
C ARG A 271 -6.95 -16.99 9.30
N PRO A 272 -7.21 -17.97 10.20
CA PRO A 272 -6.12 -18.72 10.80
C PRO A 272 -5.27 -19.33 9.67
N ALA A 273 -3.96 -19.16 9.76
CA ALA A 273 -2.97 -19.74 8.86
C ALA A 273 -3.02 -21.30 8.83
N ASP A 274 -3.89 -21.91 9.64
CA ASP A 274 -3.94 -23.35 9.90
C ASP A 274 -4.86 -24.16 8.97
N ALA A 275 -5.38 -23.58 7.88
CA ALA A 275 -6.28 -24.29 6.96
C ALA A 275 -5.70 -24.59 5.57
N VAL A 276 -4.37 -24.58 5.42
CA VAL A 276 -3.72 -25.19 4.24
C VAL A 276 -3.18 -26.56 4.67
N PRO A 277 -3.76 -27.69 4.23
CA PRO A 277 -3.21 -29.00 4.54
C PRO A 277 -1.76 -29.07 4.02
N ALA A 278 -0.85 -29.55 4.86
CA ALA A 278 0.57 -29.67 4.54
C ALA A 278 0.77 -30.40 3.20
N MET A 279 1.17 -29.65 2.18
CA MET A 279 1.42 -30.18 0.84
C MET A 279 2.91 -30.57 0.75
N THR A 280 3.21 -31.86 0.75
CA THR A 280 4.58 -32.36 0.57
C THR A 280 4.97 -32.23 -0.90
N VAL A 281 5.73 -31.19 -1.26
CA VAL A 281 6.26 -31.01 -2.61
C VAL A 281 7.48 -31.93 -2.81
N VAL A 282 7.33 -32.95 -3.66
CA VAL A 282 8.46 -33.79 -4.10
C VAL A 282 9.08 -33.14 -5.35
N ARG A 283 10.33 -32.65 -5.24
CA ARG A 283 11.10 -32.11 -6.38
C ARG A 283 11.37 -33.22 -7.39
N GLY A 284 10.65 -33.22 -8.51
CA GLY A 284 10.88 -34.15 -9.60
C GLY A 284 10.18 -33.71 -10.89
N GLY A 285 10.73 -32.71 -11.58
CA GLY A 285 10.24 -32.30 -12.89
C GLY A 285 11.30 -31.52 -13.65
N ARG A 286 11.59 -31.92 -14.89
CA ARG A 286 12.56 -31.24 -15.77
C ARG A 286 12.04 -29.85 -16.13
N ASP A 287 12.93 -28.88 -16.04
CA ASP A 287 12.72 -27.51 -16.47
C ASP A 287 12.36 -27.50 -17.96
N ARG A 288 11.15 -27.02 -18.29
CA ARG A 288 10.81 -26.62 -19.65
C ARG A 288 10.57 -25.12 -19.61
N SER A 289 11.41 -24.40 -20.33
CA SER A 289 11.42 -22.94 -20.39
C SER A 289 10.07 -22.39 -20.83
N ASN A 290 9.30 -21.89 -19.86
CA ASN A 290 8.35 -20.82 -20.07
C ASN A 290 8.30 -20.02 -18.76
N SER A 291 8.79 -18.79 -18.79
CA SER A 291 9.14 -17.94 -17.64
C SER A 291 7.96 -17.49 -16.76
N THR A 292 6.77 -18.08 -16.92
CA THR A 292 5.55 -17.72 -16.19
C THR A 292 4.80 -18.92 -15.61
N ARG A 293 5.28 -20.17 -15.81
CA ARG A 293 4.52 -21.36 -15.39
C ARG A 293 5.43 -22.55 -15.07
N ALA A 294 5.35 -23.07 -13.84
CA ALA A 294 5.90 -24.38 -13.52
C ALA A 294 4.77 -25.38 -13.28
N THR A 295 4.99 -26.60 -13.73
CA THR A 295 4.04 -27.70 -13.56
C THR A 295 4.70 -28.77 -12.70
N PHE A 296 4.05 -29.18 -11.60
CA PHE A 296 4.57 -30.22 -10.73
C PHE A 296 3.63 -31.43 -10.72
N LEU A 297 4.19 -32.62 -10.90
CA LEU A 297 3.47 -33.89 -10.81
C LEU A 297 3.34 -34.27 -9.33
N VAL A 298 2.11 -34.31 -8.81
CA VAL A 298 1.86 -34.71 -7.43
C VAL A 298 1.73 -36.23 -7.37
N LYS A 299 2.69 -36.92 -6.75
CA LYS A 299 2.60 -38.35 -6.48
C LYS A 299 2.00 -38.58 -5.10
N GLY A 300 0.71 -38.91 -5.07
CA GLY A 300 0.01 -39.50 -3.92
C GLY A 300 -0.21 -38.57 -2.73
N THR A 301 -1.47 -38.19 -2.48
CA THR A 301 -1.90 -37.69 -1.17
C THR A 301 -1.96 -38.87 -0.20
N THR A 302 -1.07 -38.91 0.79
CA THR A 302 -1.23 -39.82 1.92
C THR A 302 -2.40 -39.32 2.75
N ALA A 303 -3.57 -39.92 2.58
CA ALA A 303 -4.68 -39.72 3.52
C ALA A 303 -4.18 -40.12 4.91
N SER A 304 -4.19 -39.19 5.86
CA SER A 304 -3.98 -39.51 7.28
C SER A 304 -5.09 -40.47 7.71
N LYS A 305 -4.74 -41.74 7.86
CA LYS A 305 -5.57 -42.73 8.55
C LYS A 305 -5.47 -42.47 10.07
N GLY A 306 -6.63 -42.35 10.72
CA GLY A 306 -6.81 -42.46 12.17
C GLY A 306 -7.53 -41.23 12.74
N LEU A 307 -8.64 -41.33 13.49
CA LEU A 307 -9.21 -42.44 14.24
C LEU A 307 -10.67 -42.70 13.83
N GLY A 308 -11.04 -43.99 13.79
CA GLY A 308 -12.42 -44.42 13.87
C GLY A 308 -12.86 -44.62 15.33
N LEU A 309 -14.18 -44.49 15.50
CA LEU A 309 -15.02 -44.76 16.68
C LEU A 309 -14.79 -43.85 17.91
#